data_AF-A0A1Q9TVU1-F1
#
_entry.id   AF-A0A1Q9TVU1-F1
#
_cell.length_a   1.000
_cell.length_b   1.000
_cell.length_c   1.000
_cell.angle_alpha   90.00
_cell.angle_beta   90.00
_cell.angle_gamma   90.00
#
_symmetry.space_group_name_H-M   'P 1'
#
loop_
_entity.id
_entity.type
_entity.pdbx_description
1 polymer ?
#
loop_
_entity_poly.entity_id
_entity_poly.type
_entity_poly.pdbx_seq_one_letter_code
_entity_poly.pdbx_strand_id
1 'polypeptide(L)'
;MGGEIDLYTAPQLRSGLLEALEDGARRLVIDMSRTEFCDSTGISVLLSAMKRSRDKGGDLELVAPKAAVMKVLEVTGLHEVFTIHSGLDALPVAAGTGTVK
;
A
#
# COMPACT_ATOMS: atom_id res chain seq x y z
N MET A 1 0.64 8.74 -13.70
CA MET A 1 -0.13 7.53 -14.03
C MET A 1 -1.01 7.26 -12.82
N GLY A 2 -2.31 7.47 -12.92
CA GLY A 2 -3.21 7.35 -11.77
C GLY A 2 -4.55 6.86 -12.27
N GLY A 3 -5.16 5.96 -11.51
CA GLY A 3 -6.53 5.50 -11.75
C GLY A 3 -6.80 4.18 -11.06
N GLU A 4 -5.94 3.18 -11.25
CA GLU A 4 -6.28 1.81 -10.88
C GLU A 4 -5.06 1.06 -10.32
N ILE A 5 -5.27 0.34 -9.22
CA ILE A 5 -4.34 -0.71 -8.79
C ILE A 5 -4.87 -2.03 -9.33
N ASP A 6 -4.29 -2.45 -10.44
CA ASP A 6 -4.69 -3.62 -11.23
C ASP A 6 -3.46 -4.48 -11.62
N LEU A 7 -3.66 -5.47 -12.48
CA LEU A 7 -2.58 -6.35 -12.99
C LEU A 7 -1.44 -5.58 -13.69
N TYR A 8 -1.69 -4.39 -14.24
CA TYR A 8 -0.72 -3.59 -14.98
C TYR A 8 0.12 -2.68 -14.08
N THR A 9 -0.46 -2.14 -13.01
CA THR A 9 0.26 -1.26 -12.05
C THR A 9 0.87 -2.02 -10.88
N ALA A 10 0.32 -3.18 -10.55
CA ALA A 10 0.82 -4.06 -9.49
C ALA A 10 2.31 -4.45 -9.63
N PRO A 11 2.84 -4.81 -10.81
CA PRO A 11 4.25 -5.18 -10.96
C PRO A 11 5.20 -4.01 -10.70
N GLN A 12 4.81 -2.80 -11.12
CA GLN A 12 5.61 -1.59 -10.92
C GLN A 12 5.61 -1.18 -9.45
N LEU A 13 4.44 -1.22 -8.80
CA LEU A 13 4.28 -1.01 -7.37
C LEU A 13 5.13 -2.00 -6.57
N ARG A 14 5.07 -3.29 -6.92
CA ARG A 14 5.88 -4.34 -6.29
C ARG A 14 7.37 -4.07 -6.45
N SER A 15 7.82 -3.66 -7.64
CA SER A 15 9.23 -3.36 -7.88
C SER A 15 9.73 -2.20 -7.03
N GLY A 16 8.97 -1.09 -6.99
CA GLY A 16 9.33 0.08 -6.17
C GLY A 16 9.34 -0.24 -4.67
N LEU A 17 8.40 -1.06 -4.19
CA LEU A 17 8.37 -1.52 -2.80
C LEU A 17 9.57 -2.42 -2.47
N LEU A 18 9.97 -3.31 -3.39
CA LEU A 18 11.14 -4.15 -3.22
C LEU A 18 12.43 -3.33 -3.17
N GLU A 19 12.58 -2.36 -4.08
CA GLU A 19 13.74 -1.48 -4.14
C GLU A 19 13.86 -0.65 -2.86
N ALA A 20 12.77 -0.07 -2.37
CA ALA A 20 12.74 0.63 -1.08
C ALA A 20 13.13 -0.29 0.10
N LEU A 21 12.65 -1.54 0.11
CA LEU A 21 13.03 -2.53 1.12
C LEU A 21 14.50 -2.98 1.00
N GLU A 22 15.09 -2.95 -0.19
CA GLU A 22 16.52 -3.21 -0.40
C GLU A 22 17.39 -2.04 0.05
N ASP A 23 16.90 -0.82 -0.11
CA ASP A 23 17.51 0.42 0.37
C ASP A 23 17.37 0.62 1.91
N GLY A 24 16.79 -0.37 2.59
CA GLY A 24 16.69 -0.42 4.05
C GLY A 24 15.43 0.23 4.63
N ALA A 25 14.48 0.67 3.79
CA ALA A 25 13.20 1.14 4.29
C ALA A 25 12.51 0.01 5.07
N ARG A 26 12.01 0.33 6.26
CA ARG A 26 11.20 -0.58 7.09
C ARG A 26 9.74 -0.15 7.12
N ARG A 27 9.42 1.01 6.57
CA ARG A 27 8.06 1.54 6.53
C ARG A 27 7.72 1.93 5.11
N LEU A 28 6.80 1.18 4.51
CA LEU A 28 6.30 1.43 3.18
C LEU A 28 4.93 2.10 3.26
N VAL A 29 4.77 3.22 2.58
CA VAL A 29 3.51 3.96 2.56
C VAL A 29 3.04 4.08 1.13
N ILE A 30 1.81 3.64 0.86
CA ILE A 30 1.17 3.69 -0.45
C ILE A 30 0.08 4.77 -0.44
N ASP A 31 0.28 5.79 -1.27
CA ASP A 31 -0.70 6.85 -1.48
C ASP A 31 -1.79 6.39 -2.46
N MET A 32 -2.99 6.14 -1.92
CA MET A 32 -4.16 5.70 -2.67
C MET A 32 -5.11 6.86 -3.02
N SER A 33 -4.71 8.12 -2.80
CA SER A 33 -5.56 9.30 -3.08
C SER A 33 -6.00 9.40 -4.55
N ARG A 34 -5.22 8.81 -5.45
CA ARG A 34 -5.49 8.75 -6.89
C ARG A 34 -6.01 7.39 -7.38
N THR A 35 -6.19 6.43 -6.47
CA THR A 35 -6.67 5.08 -6.80
C THR A 35 -8.20 5.06 -6.74
N GLU A 36 -8.82 4.90 -7.89
CA GLU A 36 -10.27 4.87 -8.07
C GLU A 36 -10.83 3.46 -7.93
N PHE A 37 -10.02 2.45 -8.26
CA PHE A 37 -10.40 1.05 -8.21
C PHE A 37 -9.25 0.13 -7.79
N CYS A 38 -9.59 -0.96 -7.08
CA CYS A 38 -8.67 -2.03 -6.73
C CYS A 38 -9.43 -3.37 -6.82
N ASP A 39 -8.94 -4.28 -7.66
CA ASP A 39 -9.50 -5.61 -7.85
C ASP A 39 -8.82 -6.66 -6.96
N SER A 40 -9.21 -7.92 -7.11
CA SER A 40 -8.60 -9.05 -6.38
C SER A 40 -7.11 -9.23 -6.69
N THR A 41 -6.66 -8.82 -7.87
CA THR A 41 -5.25 -8.87 -8.29
C THR A 41 -4.43 -7.84 -7.52
N GLY A 42 -4.87 -6.58 -7.51
CA GLY A 42 -4.25 -5.49 -6.78
C GLY A 42 -4.15 -5.81 -5.28
N ILE A 43 -5.22 -6.34 -4.71
CA ILE A 43 -5.26 -6.82 -3.33
C ILE A 43 -4.21 -7.90 -3.05
N SER A 44 -4.13 -8.91 -3.91
CA SER A 44 -3.17 -10.02 -3.75
C SER A 44 -1.73 -9.52 -3.77
N VAL A 45 -1.45 -8.50 -4.56
CA VAL A 45 -0.13 -7.86 -4.65
C VAL A 45 0.17 -7.04 -3.39
N LEU A 46 -0.78 -6.25 -2.90
CA LEU A 46 -0.64 -5.51 -1.64
C LEU A 46 -0.38 -6.45 -0.46
N LEU A 47 -1.12 -7.54 -0.36
CA LEU A 47 -0.91 -8.58 0.67
C LEU A 47 0.47 -9.21 0.56
N SER A 48 0.90 -9.55 -0.65
CA SER A 48 2.22 -10.13 -0.91
C SER A 48 3.35 -9.17 -0.55
N ALA A 49 3.19 -7.87 -0.83
CA ALA A 49 4.17 -6.85 -0.49
C ALA A 49 4.22 -6.59 1.02
N MET A 50 3.07 -6.52 1.68
CA MET A 50 2.98 -6.37 3.14
C MET A 50 3.65 -7.54 3.86
N LYS A 51 3.37 -8.78 3.44
CA LYS A 51 4.03 -9.97 4.02
C LYS A 51 5.56 -9.89 3.89
N ARG A 52 6.06 -9.52 2.70
CA ARG A 52 7.52 -9.36 2.47
C ARG A 52 8.13 -8.23 3.30
N SER A 53 7.42 -7.11 3.46
CA SER A 53 7.85 -6.01 4.32
C SER A 53 7.97 -6.48 5.77
N ARG A 54 6.93 -7.18 6.27
CA ARG A 54 6.92 -7.79 7.61
C ARG A 54 8.01 -8.82 7.82
N ASP A 55 8.29 -9.68 6.83
CA ASP A 55 9.40 -10.64 6.88
C ASP A 55 10.76 -9.95 7.03
N LYS A 56 10.90 -8.72 6.54
CA LYS A 56 12.06 -7.85 6.71
C LYS A 56 11.94 -6.94 7.95
N GLY A 57 11.03 -7.21 8.88
CA GLY A 57 10.86 -6.39 10.09
C GLY A 57 10.31 -4.98 9.83
N GLY A 58 9.62 -4.80 8.71
CA GLY A 58 8.92 -3.57 8.35
C GLY A 58 7.41 -3.71 8.34
N ASP A 59 6.72 -2.70 7.83
CA ASP A 59 5.27 -2.75 7.58
C ASP A 59 4.89 -2.03 6.28
N LEU A 60 3.63 -2.18 5.88
CA LEU A 60 3.02 -1.53 4.72
C LEU A 60 1.70 -0.87 5.14
N GLU A 61 1.60 0.43 4.85
CA GLU A 61 0.49 1.28 5.26
C GLU A 61 -0.18 1.90 4.02
N LEU A 62 -1.50 2.03 4.05
CA LEU A 62 -2.31 2.61 2.98
C LEU A 62 -2.78 4.00 3.40
N VAL A 63 -2.72 4.97 2.49
CA VAL A 63 -3.10 6.36 2.77
C VAL A 63 -4.15 6.84 1.79
N ALA A 64 -5.15 7.55 2.31
CA ALA A 64 -6.22 8.18 1.55
C ALA A 64 -6.92 7.25 0.53
N PRO A 65 -7.24 5.98 0.87
CA PRO A 65 -8.03 5.15 -0.03
C PRO A 65 -9.40 5.80 -0.29
N LYS A 66 -9.78 5.91 -1.57
CA LYS A 66 -11.12 6.35 -1.96
C LYS A 66 -12.17 5.37 -1.42
N ALA A 67 -13.40 5.87 -1.24
CA ALA A 67 -14.51 5.09 -0.68
C ALA A 67 -14.75 3.74 -1.38
N ALA A 68 -14.58 3.68 -2.71
CA ALA A 68 -14.70 2.43 -3.46
C ALA A 68 -13.67 1.38 -3.01
N VAL A 69 -12.41 1.77 -2.85
CA VAL A 69 -11.33 0.89 -2.39
C VAL A 69 -11.52 0.52 -0.92
N MET A 70 -11.88 1.48 -0.06
CA MET A 70 -12.20 1.19 1.35
C MET A 70 -13.29 0.14 1.49
N LYS A 71 -14.36 0.26 0.71
CA LYS A 71 -15.46 -0.71 0.74
C LYS A 71 -15.00 -2.11 0.33
N VAL A 72 -14.09 -2.22 -0.64
CA VAL A 72 -13.51 -3.52 -1.02
C VAL A 72 -12.65 -4.08 0.13
N LEU A 73 -11.83 -3.26 0.78
CA LEU A 73 -11.02 -3.67 1.94
C LEU A 73 -11.90 -4.07 3.15
N GLU A 74 -13.04 -3.41 3.35
CA GLU A 74 -14.02 -3.76 4.38
C GLU A 74 -14.68 -5.10 4.10
N VAL A 75 -15.23 -5.27 2.89
CA VAL A 75 -15.91 -6.51 2.47
C VAL A 75 -14.98 -7.72 2.51
N THR A 76 -13.69 -7.52 2.23
CA THR A 76 -12.68 -8.58 2.26
C THR A 76 -12.01 -8.76 3.63
N GLY A 77 -12.35 -7.95 4.63
CA GLY A 77 -11.72 -7.97 5.96
C GLY A 77 -10.28 -7.45 6.00
N LEU A 78 -9.78 -6.91 4.89
CA LEU A 78 -8.40 -6.43 4.76
C LEU A 78 -8.14 -5.10 5.46
N HIS A 79 -9.19 -4.33 5.72
CA HIS A 79 -9.09 -3.11 6.52
C HIS A 79 -8.54 -3.36 7.95
N GLU A 80 -8.66 -4.58 8.49
CA GLU A 80 -8.06 -4.96 9.77
C GLU A 80 -6.62 -5.45 9.64
N VAL A 81 -6.22 -5.83 8.42
CA VAL A 81 -4.88 -6.37 8.13
C VAL A 81 -3.89 -5.25 7.78
N PHE A 82 -4.37 -4.21 7.09
CA PHE A 82 -3.59 -3.04 6.73
C PHE A 82 -3.77 -1.91 7.74
N THR A 83 -2.69 -1.20 8.04
CA THR A 83 -2.79 0.11 8.68
C THR A 83 -3.25 1.12 7.65
N ILE A 84 -4.44 1.71 7.86
CA ILE A 84 -5.05 2.65 6.93
C ILE A 84 -5.12 4.04 7.55
N HIS A 85 -4.62 5.03 6.81
CA HIS A 85 -4.68 6.44 7.16
C HIS A 85 -5.62 7.19 6.22
N SER A 86 -6.39 8.12 6.76
CA SER A 86 -7.33 8.92 5.97
C SER A 86 -6.64 9.95 5.08
N GLY A 87 -5.37 10.31 5.34
CA GLY A 87 -4.60 11.30 4.59
C GLY A 87 -3.12 11.29 4.94
N LEU A 88 -2.28 11.88 4.08
CA LEU A 88 -0.83 11.95 4.27
C LEU A 88 -0.45 12.73 5.54
N ASP A 89 -1.27 13.69 5.95
CA ASP A 89 -1.10 14.48 7.17
C ASP A 89 -1.28 13.64 8.46
N ALA A 90 -2.01 12.52 8.36
CA ALA A 90 -2.23 11.61 9.47
C ALA A 90 -1.08 10.60 9.67
N LEU A 91 -0.08 10.60 8.77
CA LEU A 91 1.07 9.73 8.92
C LEU A 91 1.90 10.17 10.14
N PRO A 92 2.14 9.29 11.13
CA PRO A 92 3.08 9.62 12.19
C PRO A 92 4.46 9.91 11.57
N VAL A 93 5.12 10.97 12.04
CA VAL A 93 6.48 11.35 11.62
C VAL A 93 7.42 10.22 12.03
N ALA A 94 7.73 9.33 11.09
CA ALA A 94 8.66 8.23 11.30
C ALA A 94 9.93 8.44 10.46
N ALA A 95 11.09 8.36 11.12
CA ALA A 95 12.39 8.37 10.47
C ALA A 95 12.55 7.10 9.60
N GLY A 96 12.74 7.25 8.29
CA GLY A 96 12.97 6.14 7.35
C GLY A 96 11.75 5.70 6.53
N THR A 97 10.92 6.66 6.09
CA THR A 97 9.73 6.36 5.27
C THR A 97 10.10 6.31 3.78
N GLY A 98 9.85 5.17 3.12
CA GLY A 98 9.86 5.06 1.66
C GLY A 98 8.44 5.22 1.13
N THR A 99 8.16 6.31 0.43
CA THR A 99 6.83 6.56 -0.17
C THR A 99 6.83 6.12 -1.61
N VAL A 100 5.92 5.21 -1.96
CA VAL A 100 5.71 4.78 -3.36
C VAL A 100 4.40 5.40 -3.84
N LYS A 101 4.45 6.09 -4.98
CA LYS A 101 3.32 6.75 -5.65
C LYS A 101 2.74 5.91 -6.76
#